data_AF-A0A939KNT6-F1
#
_entry.id   AF-A0A939KNT6-F1
#
_cell.length_a   1.000
_cell.length_b   1.000
_cell.length_c   1.000
_cell.angle_alpha   90.00
_cell.angle_beta   90.00
_cell.angle_gamma   90.00
#
_symmetry.space_group_name_H-M   'P 1'
#
loop_
_entity.id
_entity.type
_entity.pdbx_description
1 polymer ?
#
loop_
_entity_poly.entity_id
_entity_poly.type
_entity_poly.pdbx_seq_one_letter_code
_entity_poly.pdbx_strand_id
1 'polypeptide(L)' 'MAEQNAPSPIPTLGRFPALDRVSCPLDLRNLSVEQLRQVADELRAETIDAVSTTGGHLGAS' A
#
# COMPACT_ATOMS: atom_id res chain seq x y z
N MET A 1 3.27 -6.16 -28.77
CA MET A 1 2.31 -5.22 -28.17
C MET A 1 1.49 -5.97 -27.13
N ALA A 2 2.00 -5.99 -25.90
CA ALA A 2 1.34 -6.48 -24.69
C ALA A 2 2.19 -5.95 -23.52
N GLU A 3 2.05 -4.66 -23.22
CA GLU A 3 2.73 -4.09 -22.06
C GLU A 3 2.15 -4.72 -20.79
N GLN A 4 3.07 -5.16 -19.96
CA GLN A 4 2.87 -5.96 -18.76
C GLN A 4 2.14 -5.11 -17.72
N ASN A 5 0.82 -5.28 -17.60
CA ASN A 5 0.06 -4.90 -16.41
C ASN A 5 0.29 -5.94 -15.31
N ALA A 6 1.54 -6.08 -14.86
CA ALA A 6 1.84 -6.81 -13.65
C ALA A 6 1.72 -5.81 -12.49
N PRO A 7 0.91 -6.07 -11.45
CA PRO A 7 0.96 -5.26 -10.24
C PRO A 7 2.38 -5.38 -9.71
N SER A 8 3.16 -4.30 -9.76
CA SER A 8 4.50 -4.27 -9.19
C SER A 8 4.34 -4.53 -7.70
N PRO A 9 4.81 -5.66 -7.15
CA PRO A 9 4.76 -5.88 -5.73
C PRO A 9 5.93 -5.08 -5.20
N ILE A 10 5.72 -3.82 -4.82
CA ILE A 10 6.59 -3.25 -3.81
C ILE A 10 6.19 -4.00 -2.54
N PRO A 11 6.93 -5.03 -2.11
CA PRO A 11 6.59 -5.70 -0.89
C PRO A 11 6.87 -4.67 0.20
N THR A 12 5.95 -4.45 1.14
CA THR A 12 6.24 -3.53 2.26
C THR A 12 7.28 -4.14 3.23
N LEU A 13 7.92 -5.24 2.82
CA LEU A 13 8.95 -6.01 3.53
C LEU A 13 8.50 -6.42 4.94
N GLY A 14 7.20 -6.64 5.13
CA GLY A 14 6.59 -6.97 6.42
C GLY A 14 6.35 -5.78 7.34
N ARG A 15 6.51 -4.53 6.87
CA ARG A 15 6.10 -3.34 7.63
C ARG A 15 4.60 -3.23 7.78
N PHE A 16 3.85 -3.68 6.78
CA PHE A 16 2.39 -3.57 6.73
C PHE A 16 1.76 -4.97 6.60
N PRO A 17 1.69 -5.74 7.70
CA PRO A 17 1.29 -7.14 7.66
C PRO A 17 -0.18 -7.37 7.30
N ALA A 18 -1.06 -6.37 7.46
CA ALA A 18 -2.44 -6.46 6.99
C ALA A 18 -2.54 -6.09 5.51
N LEU A 19 -1.80 -5.06 5.07
CA LEU A 19 -1.76 -4.64 3.66
C LEU A 19 -1.09 -5.69 2.77
N ASP A 20 -0.01 -6.33 3.24
CA ASP A 20 0.72 -7.39 2.52
C ASP A 20 -0.14 -8.63 2.22
N ARG A 21 -1.26 -8.80 2.94
CA ARG A 21 -2.22 -9.90 2.71
C ARG A 21 -3.24 -9.59 1.61
N VAL A 22 -3.33 -8.34 1.16
CA VAL A 22 -4.28 -7.89 0.14
C VAL A 22 -3.56 -7.82 -1.20
N SER A 23 -3.80 -8.81 -2.05
CA SER A 23 -3.22 -8.87 -3.40
C SER A 23 -4.18 -8.33 -4.46
N CYS A 24 -5.49 -8.32 -4.18
CA CYS A 24 -6.51 -7.80 -5.09
C CYS A 24 -7.70 -7.18 -4.35
N PRO A 25 -8.54 -6.36 -5.03
CA PRO A 25 -9.71 -5.75 -4.41
C PRO A 25 -10.74 -6.74 -3.84
N LEU A 26 -10.74 -7.99 -4.32
CA LEU A 26 -11.64 -9.03 -3.83
C LEU A 26 -11.29 -9.47 -2.40
N ASP A 27 -10.01 -9.43 -2.02
CA ASP A 27 -9.54 -9.84 -0.70
C ASP A 27 -10.14 -8.98 0.41
N LEU A 28 -10.38 -7.69 0.12
CA LEU A 28 -11.01 -6.74 1.03
C LEU A 28 -12.45 -7.14 1.40
N ARG A 29 -13.16 -7.85 0.52
CA ARG A 29 -14.57 -8.25 0.77
C ARG A 29 -14.70 -9.31 1.86
N ASN A 30 -13.63 -10.03 2.16
CA ASN A 30 -13.62 -11.10 3.15
C ASN A 30 -13.10 -10.65 4.53
N LEU A 31 -12.81 -9.36 4.70
CA LEU A 31 -12.27 -8.80 5.94
C LEU A 31 -13.38 -8.25 6.86
N SER A 32 -13.17 -8.34 8.17
CA SER A 32 -14.00 -7.65 9.15
C SER A 32 -13.80 -6.13 9.09
N VAL A 33 -14.69 -5.37 9.72
CA VAL A 33 -14.59 -3.90 9.78
C VAL A 33 -13.29 -3.45 10.46
N GLU A 34 -12.88 -4.16 11.51
CA GLU A 34 -11.64 -3.90 12.25
C GLU A 34 -10.41 -4.16 11.37
N GLN A 35 -10.42 -5.26 10.60
CA GLN A 35 -9.35 -5.59 9.66
C GLN A 35 -9.28 -4.58 8.51
N LEU A 36 -10.42 -4.14 7.99
CA LEU A 36 -10.49 -3.10 6.97
C LEU A 36 -9.92 -1.77 7.46
N ARG A 37 -10.18 -1.42 8.72
CA ARG A 37 -9.61 -0.23 9.34
C ARG A 37 -8.08 -0.33 9.42
N GLN A 38 -7.56 -1.48 9.83
CA GLN A 38 -6.11 -1.72 9.88
C GLN A 38 -5.48 -1.60 8.48
N VAL A 39 -6.07 -2.23 7.47
CA VAL A 39 -5.59 -2.12 6.07
C VAL A 39 -5.60 -0.67 5.59
N ALA A 40 -6.63 0.11 5.93
CA ALA A 40 -6.72 1.52 5.55
C ALA A 40 -5.65 2.39 6.22
N ASP A 41 -5.34 2.13 7.50
CA ASP A 41 -4.30 2.85 8.23
C ASP A 41 -2.91 2.54 7.68
N GLU A 42 -2.63 1.26 7.40
CA GLU A 42 -1.38 0.82 6.78
C GLU A 42 -1.21 1.36 5.35
N LEU A 43 -2.26 1.32 4.53
CA LEU A 43 -2.26 1.88 3.16
C LEU A 43 -1.96 3.38 3.16
N ARG A 44 -2.53 4.13 4.10
CA ARG A 44 -2.25 5.56 4.24
C ARG A 44 -0.78 5.80 4.57
N ALA A 45 -0.21 5.04 5.51
CA ALA A 45 1.19 5.17 5.90
C ALA A 45 2.14 4.89 4.73
N GLU A 46 1.92 3.80 4.00
CA GLU A 46 2.70 3.46 2.79
C GLU A 46 2.58 4.55 1.73
N THR A 47 1.36 5.07 1.49
CA THR A 47 1.15 6.16 0.53
C THR A 47 1.96 7.40 0.90
N ILE A 48 1.96 7.78 2.18
CA ILE A 48 2.74 8.93 2.69
C ILE A 48 4.24 8.69 2.50
N ASP A 49 4.74 7.50 2.78
CA ASP A 49 6.15 7.15 2.64
C ASP A 49 6.61 7.16 1.16
N ALA A 50 5.81 6.55 0.28
CA ALA A 50 6.05 6.51 -1.16
C ALA A 50 6.08 7.91 -1.79
N VAL A 51 5.16 8.80 -1.40
CA VAL A 51 5.16 10.20 -1.88
C VAL A 51 6.24 11.05 -1.22
N SER A 52 6.60 10.79 0.04
CA SER A 52 7.70 11.49 0.72
C SER A 52 9.04 11.16 0.09
N THR A 53 9.24 9.92 -0.37
CA THR A 53 10.43 9.50 -1.10
C THR A 53 10.50 10.14 -2.49
N THR A 54 9.36 10.26 -3.18
CA THR A 54 9.30 10.88 -4.52
C THR A 54 9.30 12.43 -4.46
N GLY A 55 8.90 13.01 -3.33
CA GLY A 55 8.86 14.46 -3.05
C GLY A 55 9.99 14.95 -2.13
N GLY A 56 11.04 14.15 -1.94
CA GLY A 56 12.12 14.39 -1.01
C GLY A 56 13.06 15.50 -1.46
N HIS A 57 12.58 16.76 -1.46
CA HIS A 57 13.31 18.03 -1.32
C HIS A 57 12.41 19.29 -1.35
N LEU A 58 11.11 19.22 -1.03
CA LEU A 58 10.30 20.45 -0.79
C LEU A 58 10.14 20.80 0.69
N GLY A 59 10.87 20.12 1.59
CA GLY A 59 10.92 20.40 3.02
C GLY A 59 12.12 21.25 3.48
N ALA A 60 12.84 21.88 2.55
CA ALA A 60 13.86 22.88 2.84
C ALA A 60 13.52 24.20 2.13
N SER A 61 12.50 24.89 2.63
CA SER A 61 12.30 26.35 2.54
C SER A 61 11.36 26.78 3.67
#